data_AF-A0A128F4C5-F1
#
_entry.id   AF-A0A128F4C5-F1
#
_cell.length_a   1.000
_cell.length_b   1.000
_cell.length_c   1.000
_cell.angle_alpha   90.00
_cell.angle_beta   90.00
_cell.angle_gamma   90.00
#
_symmetry.space_group_name_H-M   'P 1'
#
loop_
_entity.id
_entity.type
_entity.pdbx_description
1 polymer ?
#
loop_
_entity_poly.entity_id
_entity_poly.type
_entity_poly.pdbx_seq_one_letter_code
_entity_poly.pdbx_strand_id
1 'polypeptide(L)'
;MFETWFDIAVGSLWGFWLVMYLDRFYRRQVMAINLCVFVFWGRSFKANRYLSTFINIVLVVVFLLSASALIGSLVESWGLFIVAWCLGMAVYALCFSMPKPVSRRHDTL
;
A
#
# COMPACT_ATOMS: atom_id res chain seq x y z
N MET A 1 19.61 17.49 -16.20
CA MET A 1 18.16 17.67 -16.47
C MET A 1 17.44 16.32 -16.58
N PHE A 2 18.02 15.32 -17.22
CA PHE A 2 17.41 13.98 -17.30
C PHE A 2 17.22 13.33 -15.92
N GLU A 3 18.20 13.42 -15.01
CA GLU A 3 18.10 12.88 -13.64
C GLU A 3 16.94 13.51 -12.86
N THR A 4 16.71 14.80 -13.00
CA THR A 4 15.60 15.50 -12.34
C THR A 4 14.24 15.08 -12.86
N TRP A 5 14.09 14.85 -14.17
CA TRP A 5 12.87 14.27 -14.74
C TRP A 5 12.67 12.82 -14.32
N PHE A 6 13.75 12.05 -14.17
CA PHE A 6 13.73 10.68 -13.67
C PHE A 6 13.26 10.63 -12.22
N ASP A 7 13.78 11.49 -11.33
CA ASP A 7 13.33 11.59 -9.92
C ASP A 7 11.83 11.88 -9.81
N ILE A 8 11.32 12.78 -10.66
CA ILE A 8 9.89 13.12 -10.71
C ILE A 8 9.06 11.94 -11.23
N ALA A 9 9.52 11.27 -12.29
CA ALA A 9 8.83 10.10 -12.84
C ALA A 9 8.77 8.96 -11.82
N VAL A 10 9.91 8.61 -11.20
CA VAL A 10 10.00 7.54 -10.20
C VAL A 10 9.17 7.90 -8.96
N GLY A 11 9.25 9.15 -8.48
CA GLY A 11 8.43 9.62 -7.36
C GLY A 11 6.93 9.48 -7.62
N SER A 12 6.45 10.01 -8.74
CA SER A 12 5.02 9.97 -9.09
C SER A 12 4.51 8.54 -9.34
N LEU A 13 5.26 7.71 -10.07
CA LEU A 13 4.94 6.29 -10.27
C LEU A 13 4.90 5.53 -8.96
N TRP A 14 5.88 5.75 -8.08
CA TRP A 14 5.95 5.12 -6.76
C TRP A 14 4.76 5.52 -5.88
N GLY A 15 4.41 6.81 -5.87
CA GLY A 15 3.29 7.32 -5.07
C GLY A 15 1.96 6.77 -5.54
N PHE A 16 1.74 6.77 -6.85
CA PHE A 16 0.55 6.20 -7.45
C PHE A 16 0.44 4.69 -7.16
N TRP A 17 1.53 3.95 -7.38
CA TRP A 17 1.57 2.50 -7.17
C TRP A 17 1.32 2.13 -5.70
N LEU A 18 1.93 2.85 -4.75
CA LEU A 18 1.77 2.58 -3.32
C LEU A 18 0.32 2.71 -2.88
N VAL A 19 -0.37 3.78 -3.32
CA VAL A 19 -1.78 3.99 -2.97
C VAL A 19 -2.67 2.94 -3.64
N MET A 20 -2.42 2.61 -4.91
CA MET A 20 -3.12 1.53 -5.61
C MET A 20 -2.94 0.18 -4.90
N TYR A 21 -1.73 -0.12 -4.45
CA TYR A 21 -1.39 -1.34 -3.74
C TYR A 21 -2.14 -1.43 -2.40
N LEU A 22 -2.12 -0.36 -1.62
CA LEU A 22 -2.82 -0.28 -0.34
C LEU A 22 -4.34 -0.42 -0.49
N ASP A 23 -4.92 0.19 -1.52
CA ASP A 23 -6.37 0.16 -1.75
C ASP A 23 -6.85 -1.23 -2.23
N ARG A 24 -6.16 -1.82 -3.22
CA ARG A 24 -6.65 -3.03 -3.91
C ARG A 24 -6.06 -4.33 -3.40
N PHE A 25 -4.75 -4.35 -3.14
CA PHE A 25 -4.02 -5.60 -2.90
C PHE A 25 -3.81 -5.87 -1.42
N TYR A 26 -3.59 -4.83 -0.61
CA TYR A 26 -3.32 -5.00 0.81
C TYR A 26 -4.46 -5.70 1.56
N ARG A 27 -5.72 -5.36 1.29
CA ARG A 27 -6.88 -6.07 1.88
C ARG A 27 -6.90 -7.56 1.55
N ARG A 28 -6.53 -7.94 0.32
CA ARG A 28 -6.48 -9.34 -0.11
C ARG A 28 -5.31 -10.08 0.54
N GLN A 29 -4.15 -9.43 0.66
CA GLN A 29 -2.99 -9.99 1.36
C GLN A 29 -3.28 -10.21 2.84
N VAL A 30 -3.88 -9.23 3.53
CA VAL A 30 -4.25 -9.38 4.94
C VAL A 30 -5.21 -10.56 5.13
N MET A 31 -6.18 -10.73 4.23
CA MET A 31 -7.11 -11.86 4.26
C MET A 31 -6.39 -13.20 4.02
N ALA A 32 -5.49 -13.28 3.03
CA ALA A 32 -4.70 -14.46 2.75
C ALA A 32 -3.79 -14.84 3.92
N ILE A 33 -3.08 -13.89 4.52
CA ILE A 33 -2.22 -14.10 5.67
C ILE A 33 -3.02 -14.58 6.88
N ASN A 34 -4.19 -13.99 7.12
CA ASN A 34 -5.07 -14.43 8.21
C ASN A 34 -5.55 -15.88 7.99
N LEU A 35 -5.83 -16.26 6.74
CA LEU A 35 -6.25 -17.60 6.37
C LEU A 35 -5.09 -18.61 6.50
N CYS A 36 -3.89 -18.26 6.06
CA CYS A 36 -2.68 -19.06 6.26
C CYS A 36 -2.39 -19.28 7.74
N VAL A 37 -2.40 -18.22 8.56
CA VAL A 37 -2.19 -18.30 10.01
C VAL A 37 -3.25 -19.19 10.67
N PHE A 38 -4.51 -19.09 10.23
CA PHE A 38 -5.58 -19.94 10.73
C PHE A 38 -5.34 -21.43 10.42
N VAL A 39 -4.97 -21.76 9.18
CA VAL A 39 -4.68 -23.14 8.75
C VAL A 39 -3.49 -23.74 9.50
N PHE A 40 -2.40 -22.98 9.68
CA PHE A 40 -1.18 -23.50 10.29
C PHE A 40 -1.22 -23.53 11.83
N TRP A 41 -1.91 -22.58 12.48
CA TRP A 41 -1.82 -22.42 13.94
C TRP A 41 -3.00 -23.02 14.72
N GLY A 42 -4.16 -23.24 14.07
CA GLY A 42 -5.30 -23.99 14.62
C GLY A 42 -5.93 -23.49 15.93
N ARG A 43 -5.41 -22.42 16.55
CA ARG A 43 -5.94 -21.82 17.79
C ARG A 43 -6.91 -20.67 17.54
N SER A 44 -7.68 -20.34 18.59
CA SER A 44 -8.76 -19.34 18.64
C SER A 44 -8.49 -18.03 17.86
N PHE A 45 -9.54 -17.53 17.17
CA PHE A 45 -9.56 -16.33 16.31
C PHE A 45 -8.88 -15.09 16.91
N LYS A 46 -8.91 -14.91 18.24
CA LYS A 46 -8.31 -13.74 18.90
C LYS A 46 -6.77 -13.76 18.84
N ALA A 47 -6.12 -14.90 19.05
CA ALA A 47 -4.66 -14.99 19.00
C ALA A 47 -4.14 -14.85 17.56
N ASN A 48 -4.87 -15.42 16.60
CA ASN A 48 -4.52 -15.34 15.17
C ASN A 48 -4.58 -13.92 14.63
N ARG A 49 -5.47 -13.06 15.17
CA ARG A 49 -5.57 -11.66 14.72
C ARG A 49 -4.32 -10.85 15.06
N TYR A 50 -3.75 -11.04 16.26
CA TYR A 50 -2.50 -10.36 16.64
C TYR A 50 -1.32 -10.87 15.82
N LEU A 51 -1.20 -12.19 15.64
CA LEU A 51 -0.12 -12.79 14.85
C LEU A 51 -0.19 -12.38 13.37
N SER A 52 -1.38 -12.41 12.76
CA SER A 52 -1.60 -11.95 11.38
C SER A 52 -1.29 -10.46 11.22
N THR A 53 -1.69 -9.63 12.19
CA THR A 53 -1.35 -8.20 12.18
C THR A 53 0.16 -8.00 12.27
N PHE A 54 0.83 -8.73 13.15
CA PHE A 54 2.29 -8.68 13.29
C PHE A 54 3.00 -9.07 11.99
N ILE A 55 2.60 -10.18 11.36
CA ILE A 55 3.17 -10.64 10.08
C ILE A 55 2.93 -9.61 8.97
N ASN A 56 1.73 -9.03 8.89
CA ASN A 56 1.43 -7.95 7.93
C ASN A 56 2.34 -6.73 8.14
N ILE A 57 2.50 -6.27 9.39
CA ILE A 57 3.37 -5.14 9.72
C ILE A 57 4.81 -5.46 9.32
N VAL A 58 5.32 -6.64 9.69
CA VAL A 58 6.68 -7.07 9.34
C VAL A 58 6.88 -7.09 7.82
N LEU A 59 5.95 -7.67 7.06
CA LEU A 59 6.03 -7.69 5.60
C LEU A 59 6.04 -6.29 5.00
N VAL A 60 5.17 -5.40 5.47
CA VAL A 60 5.11 -4.01 5.01
C VAL A 60 6.41 -3.27 5.36
N VAL A 61 6.94 -3.45 6.57
CA VAL A 61 8.20 -2.82 7.01
C VAL A 61 9.37 -3.32 6.17
N VAL A 62 9.51 -4.63 5.98
CA VAL A 62 10.58 -5.20 5.14
C VAL A 62 10.49 -4.69 3.71
N PHE A 63 9.28 -4.61 3.16
CA PHE A 63 9.05 -4.06 1.83
C PHE A 63 9.40 -2.57 1.73
N LEU A 64 9.01 -1.76 2.72
CA LEU A 64 9.33 -0.33 2.73
C LEU A 64 10.84 -0.09 2.90
N LEU A 65 11.52 -0.90 3.71
CA LEU A 65 12.97 -0.80 3.89
C LEU A 65 13.72 -1.17 2.60
N SER A 66 13.32 -2.27 1.93
CA SER A 66 13.95 -2.66 0.66
C SER A 66 13.67 -1.66 -0.45
N ALA A 67 12.44 -1.14 -0.54
CA ALA A 67 12.09 -0.08 -1.47
C ALA A 67 12.86 1.22 -1.19
N SER A 68 13.01 1.62 0.08
CA SER A 68 13.78 2.80 0.46
C SER A 68 15.26 2.66 0.08
N ALA A 69 15.84 1.48 0.26
CA ALA A 69 17.22 1.21 -0.15
C ALA A 69 17.42 1.28 -1.66
N LEU A 70 16.48 0.74 -2.44
CA LEU A 70 16.50 0.77 -3.91
C LEU A 70 16.29 2.18 -4.47
N ILE A 71 15.34 2.94 -3.90
CA ILE A 71 15.04 4.30 -4.33
C ILE A 71 16.18 5.23 -3.92
N GLY A 72 16.76 5.04 -2.74
CA GLY A 72 17.85 5.87 -2.24
C GLY A 72 19.16 5.74 -3.01
N SER A 73 19.37 4.65 -3.77
CA SER A 73 20.50 4.54 -4.70
C SER A 73 20.25 5.15 -6.08
N LEU A 74 18.99 5.50 -6.39
CA LEU A 74 18.55 6.00 -7.69
C LEU A 74 18.19 7.49 -7.70
N VAL A 75 17.79 8.04 -6.55
CA VAL A 75 17.31 9.41 -6.43
C VAL A 75 18.43 10.36 -6.05
N GLU A 76 18.64 11.40 -6.86
CA GLU A 76 19.61 12.46 -6.57
C GLU A 76 18.98 13.60 -5.78
N SER A 77 17.74 13.99 -6.10
CA SER A 77 17.02 15.07 -5.45
C SER A 77 15.80 14.59 -4.65
N TRP A 78 16.01 14.34 -3.35
CA TRP A 78 14.94 13.90 -2.44
C TRP A 78 13.76 14.87 -2.36
N GLY A 79 14.00 16.18 -2.45
CA GLY A 79 12.93 17.18 -2.41
C GLY A 79 11.95 17.04 -3.58
N LEU A 80 12.47 16.90 -4.80
CA LEU A 80 11.64 16.74 -6.01
C LEU A 80 10.95 15.38 -6.03
N PHE A 81 11.65 14.33 -5.60
CA PHE A 81 11.07 13.00 -5.44
C PHE A 81 9.86 13.02 -4.49
N ILE A 82 9.97 13.64 -3.31
CA ILE A 82 8.88 13.70 -2.33
C ILE A 82 7.67 14.47 -2.88
N VAL A 83 7.91 15.61 -3.54
CA VAL A 83 6.82 16.39 -4.16
C VAL A 83 6.10 15.58 -5.23
N ALA A 84 6.87 14.92 -6.11
CA ALA A 84 6.30 14.06 -7.15
C ALA A 84 5.57 12.84 -6.58
N TRP A 85 6.08 12.26 -5.49
CA TRP A 85 5.45 11.17 -4.75
C TRP A 85 4.09 11.57 -4.20
N CYS A 86 4.00 12.71 -3.53
CA CYS A 86 2.74 13.29 -3.07
C CYS A 86 1.77 13.56 -4.23
N LEU A 87 2.28 14.04 -5.37
CA LEU A 87 1.47 14.29 -6.56
C LEU A 87 0.88 12.98 -7.13
N GLY A 88 1.68 11.91 -7.21
CA GLY A 88 1.20 10.58 -7.61
C GLY A 88 0.09 10.05 -6.69
N MET A 89 0.22 10.26 -5.38
CA MET A 89 -0.83 9.91 -4.42
C MET A 89 -2.11 10.73 -4.62
N ALA A 90 -1.97 12.04 -4.82
CA ALA A 90 -3.10 12.94 -5.06
C ALA A 90 -3.85 12.59 -6.34
N VAL A 91 -3.13 12.26 -7.43
CA VAL A 91 -3.73 11.81 -8.69
C VAL A 91 -4.52 10.53 -8.50
N TYR A 92 -3.98 9.52 -7.80
CA TYR A 92 -4.72 8.29 -7.53
C TYR A 92 -5.99 8.58 -6.71
N ALA A 93 -5.88 9.37 -5.65
CA ALA A 93 -7.01 9.69 -4.79
C ALA A 93 -8.13 10.42 -5.57
N LEU A 94 -7.78 11.45 -6.32
CA LEU A 94 -8.76 12.25 -7.07
C LEU A 94 -9.40 11.47 -8.21
N CYS A 95 -8.63 10.66 -8.95
CA CYS A 95 -9.14 9.98 -10.14
C CYS A 95 -9.78 8.62 -9.84
N PHE A 96 -9.34 7.92 -8.78
CA PHE A 96 -9.68 6.52 -8.55
C PHE A 96 -10.24 6.21 -7.17
N SER A 97 -10.08 7.06 -6.16
CA SER A 97 -10.66 6.82 -4.83
C SER A 97 -12.07 7.38 -4.65
N MET A 98 -12.87 7.47 -5.72
CA MET A 98 -14.28 7.85 -5.60
C MET A 98 -14.97 6.94 -4.56
N PRO A 99 -15.79 7.50 -3.66
CA PRO A 99 -16.41 6.73 -2.60
C PRO A 99 -17.21 5.57 -3.21
N LYS A 100 -16.92 4.34 -2.77
CA LYS A 100 -17.73 3.17 -3.12
C LYS A 100 -19.19 3.55 -2.84
N PRO A 101 -20.09 3.49 -3.83
CA PRO A 101 -21.48 3.82 -3.59
C PRO A 101 -21.95 2.99 -2.42
N VAL A 102 -22.45 3.67 -1.37
CA VAL A 102 -23.10 3.02 -0.25
C VAL A 102 -24.20 2.17 -0.88
N SER A 103 -24.01 0.86 -0.91
CA SER A 103 -25.07 -0.08 -1.22
C SER A 103 -26.11 0.15 -0.14
N ARG A 104 -27.08 1.05 -0.40
CA ARG A 104 -28.32 1.12 0.33
C ARG A 104 -28.88 -0.29 0.23
N ARG A 105 -28.71 -1.06 1.31
CA ARG A 105 -29.53 -2.22 1.55
C ARG A 105 -30.95 -1.68 1.41
N HIS A 106 -31.64 -2.10 0.36
CA HIS A 106 -33.07 -2.08 0.35
C HIS A 106 -33.46 -3.03 1.49
N ASP A 107 -33.58 -2.47 2.69
CA ASP A 107 -34.35 -3.07 3.76
C ASP A 107 -35.80 -2.95 3.29
N THR A 108 -36.19 -3.89 2.44
CA THR A 108 -37.58 -4.20 2.16
C THR A 108 -38.11 -5.00 3.33
N LEU A 109 -39.25 -4.51 3.84
CA LEU A 109 -40.24 -5.11 4.75
C LEU A 109 -40.06 -4.79 6.23
#